data_AF-X1FX69-F1
#
_entry.id   AF-X1FX69-F1
#
_cell.length_a   1.000
_cell.length_b   1.000
_cell.length_c   1.000
_cell.angle_alpha   90.00
_cell.angle_beta   90.00
_cell.angle_gamma   90.00
#
_symmetry.space_group_name_H-M   'P 1'
#
loop_
_entity.id
_entity.type
_entity.pdbx_description
1 polymer ?
#
loop_
_entity_poly.entity_id
_entity_poly.type
_entity_poly.pdbx_seq_one_letter_code
_entity_poly.pdbx_strand_id
1 'polypeptide(L)'
;MTLYMAKLTVMPHQAIIDGLKGSVDFYVYMGIPVARAWPKSPGSARSPGVIAGWIPFAYASREWKNLSPTVQAAYEKLATNSGLSGRDMQVRAYLTGLYRYPLP
;
A
#
# COMPACT_ATOMS: atom_id res chain seq x y z
N MET A 1 -13.71 7.05 20.83
CA MET A 1 -13.17 8.31 20.27
C MET A 1 -13.56 8.38 18.81
N THR A 2 -14.64 9.09 18.50
CA THR A 2 -15.18 9.23 17.14
C THR A 2 -14.18 10.00 16.29
N LEU A 3 -13.69 9.43 15.18
CA LEU A 3 -12.83 10.12 14.23
C LEU A 3 -13.70 11.11 13.44
N TYR A 4 -13.75 12.37 13.88
CA TYR A 4 -14.39 13.41 13.10
C TYR A 4 -13.48 13.79 11.93
N MET A 5 -13.99 13.62 10.71
CA MET A 5 -13.36 14.02 9.46
C MET A 5 -14.01 15.31 8.98
N ALA A 6 -13.21 16.36 8.78
CA ALA A 6 -13.67 17.63 8.24
C ALA A 6 -13.60 17.59 6.71
N LYS A 7 -14.70 17.97 6.05
CA LYS A 7 -14.71 18.21 4.60
C LYS A 7 -14.21 19.61 4.33
N LEU A 8 -13.30 19.76 3.38
CA LEU A 8 -12.76 21.04 2.96
C LEU A 8 -13.33 21.40 1.59
N THR A 9 -13.58 22.68 1.37
CA THR A 9 -14.00 23.19 0.06
C THR A 9 -12.86 23.09 -0.97
N VAL A 10 -11.61 23.21 -0.52
CA VAL A 10 -10.40 23.16 -1.35
C VAL A 10 -9.23 22.59 -0.55
N MET A 11 -8.25 21.97 -1.23
CA MET A 11 -7.02 21.50 -0.61
C MET A 11 -6.15 22.69 -0.18
N PRO A 12 -5.62 22.71 1.06
CA PRO A 12 -4.67 23.73 1.49
C PRO A 12 -3.37 23.69 0.67
N HIS A 13 -2.63 24.80 0.69
CA HIS A 13 -1.31 24.87 0.06
C HIS A 13 -0.33 23.89 0.73
N GLN A 14 0.59 23.31 -0.04
CA GLN A 14 1.53 22.28 0.42
C GLN A 14 2.30 22.69 1.69
N ALA A 15 2.75 23.94 1.76
CA ALA A 15 3.45 24.48 2.93
C ALA A 15 2.65 24.36 4.26
N ILE A 16 1.31 24.49 4.20
CA ILE A 16 0.44 24.33 5.37
C ILE A 16 0.34 22.85 5.75
N ILE A 17 0.17 21.98 4.75
CA ILE A 17 0.10 20.52 4.93
C ILE A 17 1.38 20.02 5.60
N ASP A 18 2.53 20.46 5.10
CA ASP A 18 3.84 20.09 5.64
C ASP A 18 4.04 20.61 7.06
N GLY A 19 3.61 21.84 7.35
CA GLY A 19 3.69 22.44 8.68
C GLY A 19 2.83 21.75 9.75
N LEU A 20 1.76 21.05 9.34
CA LEU A 20 0.83 20.34 10.24
C LEU A 20 1.04 18.82 10.26
N LYS A 21 2.08 18.33 9.57
CA LYS A 21 2.45 16.92 9.52
C LYS A 21 2.63 16.35 10.94
N GLY A 22 2.02 15.19 11.20
CA GLY A 22 2.00 14.56 12.52
C GLY A 22 0.84 15.00 13.43
N SER A 23 0.11 16.06 13.05
CA SER A 23 -1.05 16.56 13.81
C SER A 23 -2.36 16.47 13.02
N VAL A 24 -2.36 16.93 11.77
CA VAL A 24 -3.52 16.90 10.87
C VAL A 24 -3.14 16.24 9.56
N ASP A 25 -3.93 15.25 9.15
CA ASP A 25 -3.75 14.50 7.90
C ASP A 25 -4.71 15.05 6.85
N PHE A 26 -4.14 15.65 5.80
CA PHE A 26 -4.85 16.22 4.65
C PHE A 26 -4.75 15.28 3.45
N TYR A 27 -5.89 14.87 2.91
CA TYR A 27 -5.94 13.96 1.78
C TYR A 27 -7.22 14.13 0.97
N VAL A 28 -7.28 13.50 -0.21
CA VAL A 28 -8.49 13.47 -1.04
C VAL A 28 -9.22 12.17 -0.81
N TYR A 29 -10.48 12.25 -0.35
CA TYR A 29 -11.37 11.12 -0.20
C TYR A 29 -12.49 11.20 -1.23
N MET A 30 -12.51 10.26 -2.19
CA MET A 30 -13.53 10.20 -3.25
C MET A 30 -13.68 11.53 -4.02
N GLY A 31 -12.56 12.20 -4.32
CA GLY A 31 -12.56 13.50 -5.00
C GLY A 31 -12.83 14.70 -4.10
N ILE A 32 -13.11 14.50 -2.81
CA ILE A 32 -13.37 15.57 -1.84
C ILE A 32 -12.12 15.79 -0.98
N PRO A 33 -11.57 17.01 -0.93
CA PRO A 33 -10.52 17.35 0.01
C PRO A 33 -11.03 17.22 1.45
N VAL A 34 -10.28 16.52 2.30
CA VAL A 34 -10.65 16.28 3.70
C VAL A 34 -9.46 16.47 4.63
N ALA A 35 -9.75 16.79 5.88
CA ALA A 35 -8.80 16.82 6.97
C ALA A 35 -9.28 15.93 8.12
N ARG A 36 -8.35 15.23 8.77
CA ARG A 36 -8.61 14.47 10.00
C ARG A 36 -7.46 14.61 10.99
N ALA A 37 -7.70 14.23 12.24
CA ALA A 37 -6.62 14.05 13.20
C ALA A 37 -5.61 13.01 12.67
N TRP A 38 -4.32 13.29 12.86
CA TRP A 38 -3.26 12.40 12.38
C TRP A 38 -3.47 10.98 12.91
N PRO A 39 -3.42 9.95 12.04
CA PRO A 39 -3.65 8.58 12.47
C PRO A 39 -2.56 8.18 13.48
N LYS A 40 -3.00 7.72 14.66
CA LYS A 40 -2.09 7.18 15.67
C LYS A 40 -1.60 5.81 15.23
N SER A 41 -0.31 5.56 15.38
CA SER A 41 0.25 4.23 15.14
C SER A 41 -0.45 3.22 16.05
N PRO A 42 -0.93 2.07 15.54
CA PRO A 42 -1.51 1.02 16.37
C PRO A 42 -0.44 0.26 17.21
N GLY A 43 0.82 0.69 17.18
CA GLY A 43 1.91 0.06 17.92
C GLY A 43 2.17 -1.35 17.40
N SER A 44 2.26 -2.33 18.32
CA SER A 44 2.39 -3.77 18.02
C SER A 44 1.05 -4.44 17.66
N ALA A 45 -0.08 -3.78 17.89
CA ALA A 45 -1.38 -4.34 17.54
C ALA A 45 -1.53 -4.38 16.01
N ARG A 46 -1.87 -5.57 15.50
CA ARG A 46 -2.11 -5.83 14.09
C ARG A 46 -3.39 -6.62 13.96
N SER A 47 -4.13 -6.41 12.87
CA SER A 47 -5.35 -7.17 12.64
C SER A 47 -5.01 -8.66 12.42
N PRO A 48 -5.93 -9.58 12.74
CA PRO A 48 -5.70 -11.01 12.54
C PRO A 48 -5.29 -11.36 11.09
N GLY A 49 -5.91 -10.70 10.11
CA GLY A 49 -5.57 -10.90 8.70
C GLY A 49 -4.15 -10.46 8.33
N VAL A 50 -3.64 -9.37 8.92
CA VAL A 50 -2.26 -8.93 8.70
C VAL A 50 -1.28 -9.96 9.28
N ILE A 51 -1.55 -10.47 10.48
CA ILE A 51 -0.70 -11.48 11.13
C ILE A 51 -0.68 -12.78 10.32
N ALA A 52 -1.84 -13.24 9.85
CA ALA A 52 -1.96 -14.44 9.02
C ALA A 52 -1.16 -14.33 7.70
N GLY A 53 -1.08 -13.13 7.12
CA GLY A 53 -0.35 -12.88 5.87
C GLY A 53 1.17 -12.77 6.02
N TRP A 54 1.71 -12.66 7.25
CA TRP A 54 3.15 -12.39 7.45
C TRP A 54 4.06 -13.50 6.95
N ILE A 55 3.76 -14.75 7.30
CA ILE A 55 4.58 -15.90 6.93
C ILE A 55 4.69 -16.04 5.39
N PRO A 56 3.58 -16.10 4.63
CA PRO A 56 3.67 -16.25 3.18
C PRO A 56 4.27 -15.01 2.49
N PHE A 57 3.99 -13.79 2.99
CA PHE A 57 4.62 -12.58 2.48
C PHE A 57 6.14 -12.59 2.70
N ALA A 58 6.59 -12.87 3.92
CA ALA A 58 8.02 -12.90 4.27
C ALA A 58 8.77 -13.97 3.48
N TYR A 59 8.15 -15.15 3.31
CA TYR A 59 8.67 -16.21 2.47
C TYR A 59 8.86 -15.74 1.02
N ALA A 60 7.79 -15.32 0.35
CA ALA A 60 7.84 -14.90 -1.05
C ALA A 60 8.84 -13.76 -1.27
N SER A 61 8.84 -12.78 -0.36
CA SER A 61 9.71 -11.62 -0.39
C SER A 61 11.19 -11.99 -0.27
N ARG A 62 11.54 -13.03 0.49
CA ARG A 62 12.91 -13.56 0.60
C ARG A 62 13.29 -14.37 -0.62
N GLU A 63 12.38 -15.17 -1.14
CA GLU A 63 12.61 -16.04 -2.30
C GLU A 63 12.97 -15.27 -3.57
N TRP A 64 12.65 -13.98 -3.69
CA TRP A 64 13.09 -13.14 -4.81
C TRP A 64 14.58 -13.32 -5.15
N LYS A 65 15.45 -13.40 -4.13
CA LYS A 65 16.90 -13.56 -4.32
C LYS A 65 17.31 -14.94 -4.83
N ASN A 66 16.44 -15.95 -4.68
CA ASN A 66 16.69 -17.33 -5.10
C ASN A 66 16.14 -17.60 -6.52
N LEU A 67 15.36 -16.67 -7.08
CA LEU A 67 14.85 -16.80 -8.44
C LEU A 67 15.98 -16.67 -9.45
N SER A 68 15.89 -17.42 -10.55
CA SER A 68 16.84 -17.26 -11.64
C SER A 68 16.74 -15.84 -12.23
N PRO A 69 17.85 -15.30 -12.79
CA PRO A 69 17.83 -14.00 -13.44
C PRO A 69 16.75 -13.87 -14.52
N THR A 70 16.47 -14.95 -15.26
CA THR A 70 15.40 -15.00 -16.27
C THR A 70 14.02 -14.79 -15.66
N VAL A 71 13.74 -15.38 -14.49
CA VAL A 71 12.46 -15.21 -13.81
C VAL A 71 12.35 -13.81 -13.20
N GLN A 72 13.43 -13.28 -12.63
CA GLN A 72 13.46 -11.90 -12.12
C GLN A 72 13.18 -10.91 -13.27
N ALA A 73 13.84 -11.06 -14.41
CA ALA A 73 13.63 -10.22 -15.59
C ALA A 73 12.19 -10.31 -16.13
N ALA A 74 11.55 -11.49 -16.07
CA ALA A 74 10.15 -11.64 -16.47
C ALA A 74 9.21 -10.83 -15.56
N TYR A 75 9.45 -10.85 -14.24
CA TYR A 75 8.68 -10.05 -13.29
C TYR A 75 8.94 -8.54 -13.41
N GLU A 76 10.17 -8.13 -13.68
CA GLU A 76 10.51 -6.73 -13.95
C GLU A 76 9.81 -6.23 -15.21
N LYS A 77 9.82 -7.05 -16.28
CA LYS A 77 9.06 -6.74 -17.50
C LYS A 77 7.57 -6.60 -17.21
N LEU A 78 7.00 -7.50 -16.40
CA LEU A 78 5.59 -7.43 -15.99
C LEU A 78 5.28 -6.18 -15.16
N ALA A 79 6.23 -5.68 -14.39
CA ALA A 79 6.07 -4.49 -13.56
C ALA A 79 6.10 -3.16 -14.34
N THR A 80 6.46 -3.18 -15.63
CA THR A 80 6.54 -1.99 -16.49
C THR A 80 5.25 -1.15 -16.41
N ASN A 81 5.40 0.17 -16.22
CA ASN A 81 4.30 1.15 -16.13
C ASN A 81 3.28 0.93 -15.00
N SER A 82 3.57 0.07 -14.02
CA SER A 82 2.66 -0.20 -12.90
C SER A 82 2.97 0.60 -11.63
N GLY A 83 4.15 1.22 -11.54
CA GLY A 83 4.66 1.82 -10.30
C GLY A 83 5.13 0.80 -9.24
N LEU A 84 5.08 -0.50 -9.55
CA LEU A 84 5.55 -1.59 -8.70
C LEU A 84 6.91 -2.10 -9.16
N SER A 85 7.63 -2.79 -8.28
CA SER A 85 8.86 -3.52 -8.64
C SER A 85 8.56 -4.94 -9.12
N GLY A 86 9.53 -5.60 -9.78
CA GLY A 86 9.42 -7.02 -10.12
C GLY A 86 9.21 -7.90 -8.88
N ARG A 87 9.84 -7.58 -7.76
CA ARG A 87 9.63 -8.25 -6.48
C ARG A 87 8.18 -8.12 -5.99
N ASP A 88 7.58 -6.93 -6.11
CA ASP A 88 6.18 -6.73 -5.73
C ASP A 88 5.25 -7.56 -6.61
N MET A 89 5.54 -7.66 -7.91
CA MET A 89 4.80 -8.53 -8.83
C MET A 89 4.95 -10.01 -8.47
N GLN A 90 6.13 -10.45 -8.05
CA GLN A 90 6.33 -11.82 -7.58
C GLN A 90 5.60 -12.11 -6.28
N VAL A 91 5.65 -11.21 -5.30
CA VAL A 91 4.91 -11.38 -4.04
C VAL A 91 3.41 -11.42 -4.31
N ARG A 92 2.91 -10.56 -5.20
CA ARG A 92 1.51 -10.59 -5.64
C ARG A 92 1.14 -11.90 -6.32
N ALA A 93 2.00 -12.38 -7.23
CA ALA A 93 1.84 -13.66 -7.92
C ALA A 93 1.69 -14.81 -6.93
N TYR A 94 2.56 -14.84 -5.93
CA TYR A 94 2.59 -15.89 -4.91
C TYR A 94 1.35 -15.84 -4.00
N LEU A 95 0.96 -14.65 -3.54
CA LEU A 95 -0.14 -14.51 -2.56
C LEU A 95 -1.53 -14.62 -3.19
N THR A 96 -1.70 -14.10 -4.40
CA THR A 96 -3.04 -13.89 -4.99
C THR A 96 -3.18 -14.38 -6.42
N GLY A 97 -2.10 -14.86 -7.04
CA GLY A 97 -2.04 -15.12 -8.48
C GLY A 97 -1.79 -13.86 -9.30
N LEU A 98 -1.16 -14.02 -10.46
CA LEU A 98 -0.92 -12.93 -11.43
C LEU A 98 -2.16 -12.60 -12.25
N TYR A 99 -2.87 -13.64 -12.68
CA TYR A 99 -4.07 -13.54 -13.47
C TYR A 99 -5.24 -13.99 -12.60
N ARG A 100 -6.24 -13.12 -12.45
CA ARG A 100 -7.56 -13.59 -12.04
C ARG A 100 -8.13 -14.32 -13.25
N TYR A 101 -8.46 -15.60 -13.09
CA TYR A 101 -9.26 -16.32 -14.08
C TYR A 101 -10.53 -15.49 -14.35
N PRO A 102 -11.00 -15.29 -15.59
CA PRO A 102 -12.28 -14.65 -15.80
C PRO A 102 -13.34 -15.50 -15.08
N LEU A 103 -13.97 -14.92 -14.07
CA LEU A 103 -15.24 -15.46 -13.60
C LEU A 103 -16.25 -15.22 -14.73
N PRO A 104 -17.02 -16.23 -15.16
CA PRO A 104 -18.12 -16.02 -16.09
C PRO A 104 -19.10 -14.95 -15.57
#